data_AF-A0A4Y3RA94-F1
#
_entry.id   AF-A0A4Y3RA94-F1
#
_cell.length_a   1.000
_cell.length_b   1.000
_cell.length_c   1.000
_cell.angle_alpha   90.00
_cell.angle_beta   90.00
_cell.angle_gamma   90.00
#
_symmetry.space_group_name_H-M   'P 1'
#
loop_
_entity.id
_entity.type
_entity.pdbx_description
1 polymer ?
#
loop_
_entity_poly.entity_id
_entity_poly.type
_entity_poly.pdbx_seq_one_letter_code
_entity_poly.pdbx_strand_id
1 'polypeptide(L)'
;MPPTLHKTLRAKKSLVIAAVALPLAAALVVTLALTSKHGSTEPRAFCWGQLSRRDLGQLSTGKGGGYSAEDEPRAYYSGYQKRKFPLCNISQGGAWLAEISVRPSLHNSPWGSDGLDRRAVYESAAPMPHGITGWTGIPHKPQWPSAQLLLPEACREPFRTGDSDVQLRVILRNRQEERWSDTSTRERMTHIATKVGDRLTRKYKCGDENWQKKGQGATPTSKFGHVGPANVCRLRDLKVFTEPEAAEQVRQRTAGTIEDTWSCVTVLDKRLQEQTSTDTGATLAAFTTTRNPHHLTEFKEAHGSSASGKGFTARIVRCGSREYLLNAKYPVPDKSDAGKFGEKNLLDGDTLYTDFEKAFKQRAQCGG
;
A
#
# COMPACT_ATOMS: atom_id res chain seq x y z
N MET A 1 -45.09 27.29 67.05
CA MET A 1 -45.96 28.48 67.11
C MET A 1 -45.40 29.52 66.15
N PRO A 2 -46.24 30.12 65.29
CA PRO A 2 -45.85 31.17 64.34
C PRO A 2 -45.74 32.53 65.10
N PRO A 3 -45.27 33.62 64.47
CA PRO A 3 -46.20 34.40 63.66
C PRO A 3 -45.64 34.94 62.33
N THR A 4 -46.49 34.79 61.32
CA THR A 4 -46.77 35.70 60.20
C THR A 4 -47.00 37.15 60.63
N LEU A 5 -46.73 38.13 59.74
CA LEU A 5 -47.70 39.10 59.16
C LEU A 5 -46.95 40.16 58.32
N HIS A 6 -47.18 40.25 56.99
CA HIS A 6 -48.19 41.10 56.31
C HIS A 6 -47.80 42.60 56.28
N LYS A 7 -47.85 43.38 55.18
CA LYS A 7 -48.84 43.57 54.10
C LYS A 7 -48.19 44.53 53.05
N THR A 8 -48.20 44.26 51.73
CA THR A 8 -49.14 44.76 50.68
C THR A 8 -49.41 46.29 50.70
N LEU A 9 -49.44 47.07 49.61
CA LEU A 9 -50.23 46.95 48.38
C LEU A 9 -49.76 47.94 47.27
N ARG A 10 -49.77 47.42 46.02
CA ARG A 10 -50.38 47.92 44.74
C ARG A 10 -50.55 49.44 44.44
N ALA A 11 -50.22 49.81 43.19
CA ALA A 11 -51.17 50.06 42.08
C ALA A 11 -50.38 50.38 40.78
N LYS A 12 -50.46 49.56 39.71
CA LYS A 12 -51.41 49.58 38.57
C LYS A 12 -51.47 50.89 37.75
N LYS A 13 -51.03 50.82 36.49
CA LYS A 13 -51.83 51.16 35.29
C LYS A 13 -51.24 50.51 34.03
N SER A 14 -52.12 50.21 33.09
CA SER A 14 -52.02 49.23 31.99
C SER A 14 -52.05 49.90 30.61
N LEU A 15 -51.52 49.16 29.61
CA LEU A 15 -51.79 49.16 28.15
C LEU A 15 -51.52 50.47 27.37
N VAL A 16 -50.94 50.46 26.16
CA VAL A 16 -51.46 49.80 24.95
C VAL A 16 -50.33 49.33 24.00
N ILE A 17 -50.69 48.26 23.30
CA ILE A 17 -50.04 47.48 22.24
C ILE A 17 -49.61 48.33 21.03
N ALA A 18 -48.40 48.06 20.51
CA ALA A 18 -48.13 48.17 19.08
C ALA A 18 -47.23 47.00 18.67
N ALA A 19 -47.81 46.16 17.82
CA ALA A 19 -47.23 44.95 17.27
C ALA A 19 -46.21 45.28 16.18
N VAL A 20 -45.01 44.71 16.27
CA VAL A 20 -44.25 44.21 15.11
C VAL A 20 -43.46 42.99 15.58
N ALA A 21 -44.14 41.84 15.65
CA ALA A 21 -43.48 40.55 15.71
C ALA A 21 -42.98 40.23 14.30
N LEU A 22 -41.72 40.57 14.03
CA LEU A 22 -41.01 40.14 12.82
C LEU A 22 -40.58 38.68 13.01
N PRO A 23 -41.08 37.72 12.19
CA PRO A 23 -40.68 36.33 12.26
C PRO A 23 -39.39 36.14 11.48
N LEU A 24 -38.24 36.29 12.15
CA LEU A 24 -36.93 35.87 11.62
C LEU A 24 -36.50 34.55 12.28
N ALA A 25 -37.37 33.54 12.19
CA ALA A 25 -37.10 32.18 12.62
C ALA A 25 -37.46 31.14 11.54
N ALA A 26 -37.36 31.52 10.25
CA ALA A 26 -37.67 30.63 9.13
C ALA A 26 -36.70 30.80 7.92
N ALA A 27 -35.44 31.16 8.16
CA ALA A 27 -34.42 31.23 7.11
C ALA A 27 -33.14 30.42 7.39
N LEU A 28 -33.09 29.65 8.48
CA LEU A 28 -31.89 28.88 8.87
C LEU A 28 -32.14 27.38 9.10
N VAL A 29 -33.31 26.88 8.70
CA VAL A 29 -33.63 25.42 8.73
C VAL A 29 -33.90 24.86 7.33
N VAL A 30 -33.92 25.69 6.28
CA VAL A 30 -34.13 25.25 4.88
C VAL A 30 -32.81 24.96 4.13
N THR A 31 -31.65 25.32 4.67
CA THR A 31 -30.35 24.98 4.07
C THR A 31 -29.75 23.64 4.52
N LEU A 32 -30.36 22.95 5.49
CA LEU A 32 -29.96 21.57 5.88
C LEU A 32 -30.96 20.47 5.47
N ALA A 33 -32.09 20.82 4.85
CA ALA A 33 -33.16 19.86 4.53
C ALA A 33 -33.46 19.70 3.01
N LEU A 34 -32.58 20.18 2.12
CA LEU A 34 -32.77 20.08 0.65
C LEU A 34 -31.64 19.39 -0.13
N THR A 35 -30.72 18.68 0.52
CA THR A 35 -29.87 17.68 -0.16
C THR A 35 -30.42 16.26 -0.06
N SER A 36 -31.59 16.05 0.56
CA SER A 36 -32.34 14.79 0.50
C SER A 36 -33.29 14.73 -0.72
N LYS A 37 -32.84 15.22 -1.89
CA LYS A 37 -33.49 14.84 -3.14
C LYS A 37 -32.92 13.50 -3.61
N HIS A 38 -33.63 12.43 -3.24
CA HIS A 38 -33.70 11.21 -4.05
C HIS A 38 -33.85 11.61 -5.53
N GLY A 39 -32.82 11.34 -6.31
CA GLY A 39 -32.62 11.94 -7.63
C GLY A 39 -31.22 12.56 -7.82
N SER A 40 -30.22 12.15 -7.05
CA SER A 40 -28.82 12.30 -7.47
C SER A 40 -28.64 11.45 -8.73
N THR A 41 -28.76 12.06 -9.91
CA THR A 41 -28.22 11.46 -11.13
C THR A 41 -26.75 11.21 -10.88
N GLU A 42 -26.44 9.93 -10.71
CA GLU A 42 -25.10 9.42 -10.55
C GLU A 42 -24.16 10.07 -11.58
N PRO A 43 -22.95 10.52 -11.18
CA PRO A 43 -22.02 11.20 -12.08
C PRO A 43 -21.79 10.38 -13.35
N ARG A 44 -21.74 11.06 -14.51
CA ARG A 44 -21.41 10.38 -15.78
C ARG A 44 -19.97 9.85 -15.81
N ALA A 45 -19.10 10.43 -14.99
CA ALA A 45 -17.71 10.03 -14.85
C ALA A 45 -17.20 10.22 -13.41
N PHE A 46 -16.25 9.38 -13.01
CA PHE A 46 -15.68 9.28 -11.66
C PHE A 46 -14.14 9.35 -11.71
N CYS A 47 -13.50 9.64 -10.58
CA CYS A 47 -12.04 9.75 -10.43
C CYS A 47 -11.38 10.63 -11.51
N TRP A 48 -11.41 11.95 -11.29
CA TRP A 48 -10.94 12.95 -12.24
C TRP A 48 -11.59 12.85 -13.63
N GLY A 49 -12.84 12.36 -13.67
CA GLY A 49 -13.65 12.21 -14.88
C GLY A 49 -13.22 11.09 -15.83
N GLN A 50 -12.57 10.03 -15.33
CA GLN A 50 -11.97 8.99 -16.18
C GLN A 50 -12.71 7.66 -16.18
N LEU A 51 -13.32 7.32 -15.05
CA LEU A 51 -14.01 6.05 -14.90
C LEU A 51 -15.49 6.26 -15.20
N SER A 52 -16.04 5.40 -16.06
CA SER A 52 -17.46 5.29 -16.30
C SER A 52 -18.11 4.40 -15.25
N ARG A 53 -19.44 4.44 -15.18
CA ARG A 53 -20.21 3.48 -14.36
C ARG A 53 -19.91 2.02 -14.72
N ARG A 54 -19.65 1.72 -16.00
CA ARG A 54 -19.28 0.37 -16.45
C ARG A 54 -17.94 -0.06 -15.86
N ASP A 55 -16.99 0.85 -15.77
CA ASP A 55 -15.67 0.59 -15.17
C ASP A 55 -15.80 0.32 -13.67
N LEU A 56 -16.62 1.11 -12.94
CA LEU A 56 -16.87 0.87 -11.53
C LEU A 56 -17.64 -0.44 -11.28
N GLY A 57 -18.56 -0.78 -12.18
CA GLY A 57 -19.25 -2.07 -12.18
C GLY A 57 -18.35 -3.27 -12.41
N GLN A 58 -17.13 -3.09 -12.94
CA GLN A 58 -16.14 -4.17 -13.01
C GLN A 58 -15.40 -4.37 -11.67
N LEU A 59 -15.38 -3.37 -10.81
CA LEU A 59 -14.72 -3.45 -9.50
C LEU A 59 -15.64 -4.01 -8.40
N SER A 60 -16.96 -3.97 -8.63
CA SER A 60 -17.97 -4.47 -7.69
C SER A 60 -18.68 -5.72 -8.22
N THR A 61 -18.99 -6.64 -7.31
CA THR A 61 -19.92 -7.77 -7.53
C THR A 61 -21.29 -7.54 -6.91
N GLY A 62 -21.45 -6.47 -6.11
CA GLY A 62 -22.70 -6.11 -5.45
C GLY A 62 -23.72 -5.55 -6.44
N LYS A 63 -24.91 -6.15 -6.48
CA LYS A 63 -26.06 -5.61 -7.23
C LYS A 63 -26.78 -4.58 -6.34
N GLY A 64 -27.00 -3.36 -6.85
CA GLY A 64 -28.07 -2.48 -6.33
C GLY A 64 -27.69 -1.17 -5.63
N GLY A 65 -26.42 -0.75 -5.60
CA GLY A 65 -26.02 0.56 -5.06
C GLY A 65 -25.56 1.55 -6.15
N GLY A 66 -25.86 2.84 -5.99
CA GLY A 66 -25.23 3.91 -6.78
C GLY A 66 -23.76 4.11 -6.36
N TYR A 67 -22.91 4.47 -7.32
CA TYR A 67 -21.51 4.78 -7.06
C TYR A 67 -21.32 6.26 -6.71
N SER A 68 -20.34 6.52 -5.86
CA SER A 68 -19.80 7.86 -5.62
C SER A 68 -18.26 7.80 -5.65
N ALA A 69 -17.64 8.93 -5.99
CA ALA A 69 -16.20 9.07 -5.95
C ALA A 69 -15.82 10.42 -5.36
N GLU A 70 -14.74 10.45 -4.60
CA GLU A 70 -14.19 11.65 -3.97
C GLU A 70 -12.72 11.79 -4.38
N ASP A 71 -12.41 12.89 -5.07
CA ASP A 71 -11.06 13.22 -5.49
C ASP A 71 -10.39 14.09 -4.43
N GLU A 72 -9.41 13.55 -3.72
CA GLU A 72 -8.65 14.27 -2.69
C GLU A 72 -7.15 14.24 -2.99
N PRO A 73 -6.37 15.26 -2.59
CA PRO A 73 -4.93 15.15 -2.59
C PRO A 73 -4.44 14.44 -1.32
N ARG A 74 -3.70 13.34 -1.47
CA ARG A 74 -2.99 12.67 -0.37
C ARG A 74 -1.63 13.30 -0.14
N ALA A 75 -1.35 13.68 1.11
CA ALA A 75 -0.04 14.17 1.48
C ALA A 75 0.94 13.02 1.72
N TYR A 76 2.10 13.11 1.09
CA TYR A 76 3.27 12.26 1.33
C TYR A 76 4.43 13.15 1.79
N TYR A 77 5.19 12.66 2.76
CA TYR A 77 6.36 13.35 3.29
C TYR A 77 7.63 12.65 2.79
N SER A 78 8.56 13.44 2.27
CA SER A 78 9.95 13.04 2.02
C SER A 78 10.81 14.08 2.74
N GLY A 79 11.49 13.65 3.81
CA GLY A 79 12.09 14.56 4.80
C GLY A 79 11.06 15.56 5.36
N TYR A 80 11.36 16.86 5.26
CA TYR A 80 10.50 17.95 5.74
C TYR A 80 9.52 18.49 4.68
N GLN A 81 9.52 17.96 3.45
CA GLN A 81 8.67 18.47 2.38
C GLN A 81 7.35 17.70 2.28
N LYS A 82 6.24 18.42 2.44
CA LYS A 82 4.88 17.90 2.21
C LYS A 82 4.52 17.98 0.73
N ARG A 83 4.30 16.83 0.09
CA ARG A 83 3.91 16.73 -1.32
C ARG A 83 2.50 16.16 -1.43
N LYS A 84 1.67 16.71 -2.32
CA LYS A 84 0.27 16.29 -2.52
C LYS A 84 0.15 15.49 -3.81
N PHE A 85 -0.38 14.28 -3.72
CA PHE A 85 -0.59 13.39 -4.86
C PHE A 85 -2.07 13.08 -5.07
N PRO A 86 -2.51 12.83 -6.32
CA PRO A 86 -3.88 12.43 -6.60
C PRO A 86 -4.31 11.16 -5.83
N LEU A 87 -5.43 11.24 -5.12
CA LEU A 87 -6.17 10.14 -4.51
C LEU A 87 -7.65 10.22 -4.94
N CYS A 88 -8.25 9.09 -5.30
CA CYS A 88 -9.67 8.97 -5.55
C CYS A 88 -10.23 7.81 -4.71
N ASN A 89 -11.17 8.11 -3.82
CA ASN A 89 -11.90 7.11 -3.04
C ASN A 89 -13.23 6.81 -3.74
N ILE A 90 -13.51 5.54 -4.01
CA ILE A 90 -14.72 5.08 -4.68
C ILE A 90 -15.57 4.34 -3.66
N SER A 91 -16.86 4.67 -3.59
CA SER A 91 -17.83 3.99 -2.75
C SER A 91 -19.03 3.50 -3.56
N GLN A 92 -19.69 2.45 -3.07
CA GLN A 92 -20.95 1.94 -3.60
C GLN A 92 -21.94 1.77 -2.45
N GLY A 93 -23.10 2.43 -2.53
CA GLY A 93 -24.14 2.33 -1.48
C GLY A 93 -23.63 2.68 -0.07
N GLY A 94 -22.64 3.58 0.04
CA GLY A 94 -22.01 3.97 1.32
C GLY A 94 -20.84 3.09 1.77
N ALA A 95 -20.58 1.95 1.12
CA ALA A 95 -19.42 1.10 1.40
C ALA A 95 -18.21 1.51 0.55
N TRP A 96 -17.02 1.59 1.14
CA TRP A 96 -15.77 1.81 0.41
C TRP A 96 -15.51 0.65 -0.55
N LEU A 97 -15.47 0.94 -1.84
CA LEU A 97 -15.27 -0.05 -2.91
C LEU A 97 -13.81 -0.11 -3.34
N ALA A 98 -13.18 1.05 -3.56
CA ALA A 98 -11.82 1.11 -4.06
C ALA A 98 -11.13 2.43 -3.70
N GLU A 99 -9.80 2.41 -3.72
CA GLU A 99 -8.93 3.57 -3.58
C GLU A 99 -7.97 3.58 -4.77
N ILE A 100 -7.94 4.67 -5.53
CA ILE A 100 -6.98 4.90 -6.61
C ILE A 100 -6.03 6.00 -6.18
N SER A 101 -4.74 5.69 -6.03
CA SER A 101 -3.75 6.62 -5.50
C SER A 101 -2.52 6.68 -6.39
N VAL A 102 -1.95 7.88 -6.51
CA VAL A 102 -0.62 8.11 -7.06
C VAL A 102 0.32 8.45 -5.92
N ARG A 103 1.57 8.00 -5.99
CA ARG A 103 2.59 8.24 -4.96
C ARG A 103 3.99 8.00 -5.52
N PRO A 104 5.07 8.44 -4.83
CA PRO A 104 6.40 7.94 -5.11
C PRO A 104 6.40 6.41 -5.02
N SER A 105 7.02 5.74 -5.99
CA SER A 105 7.34 4.32 -5.89
C SER A 105 8.15 4.05 -4.63
N LEU A 106 8.06 2.82 -4.13
CA LEU A 106 8.86 2.39 -2.99
C LEU A 106 8.71 3.25 -1.71
N HIS A 107 7.70 4.12 -1.61
CA HIS A 107 7.45 4.91 -0.39
C HIS A 107 7.23 4.03 0.85
N ASN A 108 6.57 2.88 0.68
CA ASN A 108 6.40 1.88 1.74
C ASN A 108 7.48 0.78 1.69
N SER A 109 8.55 0.96 0.89
CA SER A 109 9.62 -0.03 0.77
C SER A 109 10.41 -0.14 2.07
N PRO A 110 11.19 -1.22 2.25
CA PRO A 110 12.11 -1.32 3.37
C PRO A 110 13.13 -0.19 3.46
N TRP A 111 13.26 0.60 2.41
CA TRP A 111 14.20 1.71 2.29
C TRP A 111 13.56 3.09 2.53
N GLY A 112 12.22 3.18 2.53
CA GLY A 112 11.50 4.46 2.64
C GLY A 112 11.41 5.00 4.08
N SER A 113 10.84 6.20 4.22
CA SER A 113 10.72 6.92 5.50
C SER A 113 9.94 6.19 6.60
N ASP A 114 8.93 5.42 6.22
CA ASP A 114 8.15 4.55 7.13
C ASP A 114 8.76 3.13 7.24
N GLY A 115 9.89 2.94 6.58
CA GLY A 115 10.33 1.69 5.98
C GLY A 115 11.00 0.73 6.92
N LEU A 116 11.34 1.06 8.16
CA LEU A 116 11.90 0.07 9.12
C LEU A 116 10.79 -0.77 9.78
N ASP A 117 9.69 -0.12 10.17
CA ASP A 117 8.61 -0.71 10.98
C ASP A 117 7.50 -1.35 10.14
N ARG A 118 7.36 -0.97 8.85
CA ARG A 118 6.29 -1.47 7.96
C ARG A 118 6.73 -2.47 6.88
N ARG A 119 7.98 -2.99 6.94
CA ARG A 119 8.58 -3.83 5.87
C ARG A 119 7.79 -5.10 5.51
N ALA A 120 7.13 -5.74 6.48
CA ALA A 120 6.30 -6.92 6.24
C ALA A 120 5.19 -6.65 5.21
N VAL A 121 4.69 -5.42 5.12
CA VAL A 121 3.66 -5.00 4.14
C VAL A 121 4.24 -4.84 2.74
N TYR A 122 5.52 -4.46 2.61
CA TYR A 122 6.20 -4.41 1.31
C TYR A 122 6.58 -5.83 0.82
N GLU A 123 6.99 -6.67 1.75
CA GLU A 123 7.38 -8.07 1.53
C GLU A 123 6.16 -8.93 1.18
N SER A 124 4.98 -8.64 1.76
CA SER A 124 3.67 -9.20 1.36
C SER A 124 3.10 -8.57 0.07
N ALA A 125 3.72 -7.50 -0.43
CA ALA A 125 3.27 -6.75 -1.59
C ALA A 125 4.00 -7.01 -2.92
N ALA A 126 5.23 -7.55 -2.90
CA ALA A 126 6.06 -7.87 -4.09
C ALA A 126 5.99 -6.85 -5.25
N PRO A 127 7.02 -6.00 -5.44
CA PRO A 127 7.04 -5.07 -6.56
C PRO A 127 6.93 -5.77 -7.92
N MET A 128 6.33 -5.03 -8.83
CA MET A 128 5.96 -5.41 -10.17
C MET A 128 7.15 -5.32 -11.10
N PRO A 129 7.40 -6.25 -12.03
CA PRO A 129 8.27 -5.92 -13.16
C PRO A 129 7.78 -4.65 -13.89
N HIS A 130 8.64 -4.05 -14.70
CA HIS A 130 8.29 -2.88 -15.53
C HIS A 130 6.92 -3.08 -16.19
N GLY A 131 5.97 -2.20 -15.87
CA GLY A 131 4.58 -2.30 -16.30
C GLY A 131 3.56 -2.50 -15.17
N ILE A 132 2.40 -3.07 -15.51
CA ILE A 132 1.30 -3.40 -14.60
C ILE A 132 1.61 -4.76 -14.01
N THR A 133 1.90 -4.93 -12.71
CA THR A 133 2.03 -6.29 -12.11
C THR A 133 2.28 -6.35 -10.60
N GLY A 134 1.35 -5.89 -9.76
CA GLY A 134 1.61 -5.86 -8.30
C GLY A 134 0.42 -6.28 -7.51
N TRP A 135 0.29 -7.58 -7.27
CA TRP A 135 -0.73 -8.12 -6.38
C TRP A 135 -0.22 -8.11 -4.95
N THR A 136 -0.71 -7.16 -4.17
CA THR A 136 -0.54 -7.18 -2.72
C THR A 136 -1.73 -7.91 -2.13
N GLY A 137 -1.48 -9.08 -1.56
CA GLY A 137 -2.49 -9.81 -0.82
C GLY A 137 -2.37 -11.32 -0.96
N ILE A 138 -2.57 -12.01 0.16
CA ILE A 138 -2.55 -13.47 0.26
C ILE A 138 -3.68 -14.02 -0.62
N PRO A 139 -3.45 -15.10 -1.41
CA PRO A 139 -4.44 -15.66 -2.35
C PRO A 139 -5.83 -15.94 -1.76
N HIS A 140 -5.93 -16.12 -0.45
CA HIS A 140 -7.17 -16.53 0.22
C HIS A 140 -7.81 -15.45 1.11
N LYS A 141 -7.09 -14.35 1.44
CA LYS A 141 -7.63 -13.15 2.13
C LYS A 141 -6.77 -11.90 1.84
N PRO A 142 -6.81 -11.32 0.63
CA PRO A 142 -6.32 -9.98 0.46
C PRO A 142 -7.36 -9.07 1.13
N GLN A 143 -7.13 -8.61 2.36
CA GLN A 143 -8.06 -7.63 2.95
C GLN A 143 -8.17 -6.38 2.06
N TRP A 144 -7.13 -6.14 1.25
CA TRP A 144 -7.00 -5.00 0.34
C TRP A 144 -6.20 -5.40 -0.91
N PRO A 145 -6.78 -6.19 -1.86
CA PRO A 145 -6.04 -6.51 -3.08
C PRO A 145 -5.71 -5.21 -3.77
N SER A 146 -4.47 -5.09 -4.25
CA SER A 146 -4.10 -3.95 -5.06
C SER A 146 -3.52 -4.39 -6.39
N ALA A 147 -3.73 -3.55 -7.40
CA ALA A 147 -3.00 -3.53 -8.65
C ALA A 147 -2.19 -2.25 -8.64
N GLN A 148 -0.93 -2.34 -9.00
CA GLN A 148 -0.06 -1.18 -9.09
C GLN A 148 0.35 -1.02 -10.56
N LEU A 149 0.83 0.17 -10.93
CA LEU A 149 1.42 0.47 -12.23
C LEU A 149 2.52 1.52 -12.02
N LEU A 150 3.71 1.29 -12.57
CA LEU A 150 4.71 2.35 -12.69
C LEU A 150 4.38 3.20 -13.90
N LEU A 151 4.26 4.51 -13.69
CA LEU A 151 4.21 5.46 -14.79
C LEU A 151 5.63 5.64 -15.36
N PRO A 152 5.77 6.14 -16.59
CA PRO A 152 7.07 6.40 -17.20
C PRO A 152 7.94 7.32 -16.34
N GLU A 153 9.27 7.14 -16.43
CA GLU A 153 10.26 7.95 -15.72
C GLU A 153 10.10 9.46 -15.99
N ALA A 154 9.67 9.85 -17.18
CA ALA A 154 9.35 11.25 -17.49
C ALA A 154 8.27 11.85 -16.57
N CYS A 155 7.47 11.02 -15.88
CA CYS A 155 6.48 11.49 -14.93
C CYS A 155 7.08 11.92 -13.58
N ARG A 156 8.35 11.64 -13.30
CA ARG A 156 8.99 12.04 -12.04
C ARG A 156 9.00 13.56 -11.84
N GLU A 157 9.26 14.32 -12.90
CA GLU A 157 9.29 15.78 -12.86
C GLU A 157 7.89 16.40 -12.63
N PRO A 158 6.84 16.09 -13.44
CA PRO A 158 5.50 16.63 -13.22
C PRO A 158 4.89 16.30 -11.86
N PHE A 159 5.17 15.10 -11.34
CA PHE A 159 4.72 14.68 -10.01
C PHE A 159 5.67 15.09 -8.88
N ARG A 160 6.81 15.72 -9.23
CA ARG A 160 7.86 16.14 -8.30
C ARG A 160 8.20 15.00 -7.35
N THR A 161 8.56 13.84 -7.87
CA THR A 161 9.02 12.70 -7.05
C THR A 161 10.53 12.67 -6.89
N GLY A 162 11.26 13.59 -7.52
CA GLY A 162 12.72 13.59 -7.52
C GLY A 162 13.24 12.38 -8.28
N ASP A 163 14.08 11.59 -7.64
CA ASP A 163 14.68 10.40 -8.25
C ASP A 163 13.79 9.15 -8.15
N SER A 164 12.67 9.22 -7.43
CA SER A 164 11.71 8.11 -7.34
C SER A 164 10.75 8.09 -8.52
N ASP A 165 10.46 6.92 -9.08
CA ASP A 165 9.40 6.67 -10.04
C ASP A 165 8.02 7.02 -9.46
N VAL A 166 7.05 7.20 -10.37
CA VAL A 166 5.66 7.46 -9.97
C VAL A 166 4.88 6.16 -10.02
N GLN A 167 4.35 5.75 -8.87
CA GLN A 167 3.49 4.58 -8.75
C GLN A 167 2.01 4.99 -8.70
N LEU A 168 1.22 4.43 -9.60
CA LEU A 168 -0.23 4.38 -9.52
C LEU A 168 -0.66 3.07 -8.83
N ARG A 169 -1.66 3.14 -7.95
CA ARG A 169 -2.19 1.98 -7.23
C ARG A 169 -3.71 2.03 -7.20
N VAL A 170 -4.35 0.92 -7.56
CA VAL A 170 -5.77 0.65 -7.35
C VAL A 170 -5.86 -0.37 -6.23
N ILE A 171 -6.52 -0.05 -5.13
CA ILE A 171 -6.76 -0.93 -3.99
C ILE A 171 -8.25 -1.20 -3.94
N LEU A 172 -8.68 -2.46 -3.89
CA LEU A 172 -10.08 -2.75 -3.61
C LEU A 172 -10.29 -2.84 -2.11
N ARG A 173 -11.42 -2.29 -1.70
CA ARG A 173 -11.85 -2.15 -0.32
C ARG A 173 -13.08 -3.04 -0.13
N ASN A 174 -13.13 -3.69 1.04
CA ASN A 174 -14.16 -4.65 1.43
C ASN A 174 -14.20 -5.93 0.58
N ARG A 175 -14.53 -7.07 1.19
CA ARG A 175 -14.56 -8.36 0.51
C ARG A 175 -15.84 -8.48 -0.35
N GLN A 176 -15.75 -8.08 -1.61
CA GLN A 176 -16.79 -8.20 -2.64
C GLN A 176 -16.84 -9.62 -3.25
N GLU A 177 -15.71 -10.33 -3.33
CA GLU A 177 -15.62 -11.68 -3.90
C GLU A 177 -15.08 -12.71 -2.90
N GLU A 178 -15.49 -13.97 -3.05
CA GLU A 178 -14.91 -15.07 -2.27
C GLU A 178 -13.46 -15.34 -2.67
N ARG A 179 -13.11 -15.14 -3.95
CA ARG A 179 -11.80 -15.45 -4.56
C ARG A 179 -11.20 -14.25 -5.32
N TRP A 180 -10.78 -13.25 -4.56
CA TRP A 180 -10.05 -12.07 -5.08
C TRP A 180 -8.71 -12.36 -5.77
N SER A 181 -8.19 -13.59 -5.66
CA SER A 181 -6.97 -14.02 -6.33
C SER A 181 -7.21 -14.56 -7.73
N ASP A 182 -8.45 -14.61 -8.21
CA ASP A 182 -8.76 -15.09 -9.55
C ASP A 182 -8.22 -14.13 -10.63
N THR A 183 -7.75 -14.70 -11.74
CA THR A 183 -7.15 -13.97 -12.88
C THR A 183 -8.06 -12.86 -13.41
N SER A 184 -9.38 -13.08 -13.41
CA SER A 184 -10.36 -12.13 -13.93
C SER A 184 -10.42 -10.82 -13.13
N THR A 185 -10.34 -10.89 -11.80
CA THR A 185 -10.31 -9.70 -10.94
C THR A 185 -9.03 -8.90 -11.18
N ARG A 186 -7.98 -9.60 -11.59
CA ARG A 186 -6.72 -8.95 -11.94
C ARG A 186 -6.77 -8.16 -13.21
N GLU A 187 -7.33 -8.76 -14.24
CA GLU A 187 -7.52 -8.11 -15.53
C GLU A 187 -8.37 -6.85 -15.38
N ARG A 188 -9.42 -6.89 -14.55
CA ARG A 188 -10.28 -5.73 -14.28
C ARG A 188 -9.51 -4.61 -13.57
N MET A 189 -8.81 -4.89 -12.48
CA MET A 189 -8.01 -3.86 -11.78
C MET A 189 -6.87 -3.30 -12.65
N THR A 190 -6.23 -4.16 -13.43
CA THR A 190 -5.18 -3.82 -14.41
C THR A 190 -5.73 -2.88 -15.48
N HIS A 191 -6.92 -3.15 -15.99
CA HIS A 191 -7.62 -2.30 -16.94
C HIS A 191 -7.88 -0.90 -16.35
N ILE A 192 -8.42 -0.83 -15.13
CA ILE A 192 -8.67 0.44 -14.41
C ILE A 192 -7.37 1.21 -14.20
N ALA A 193 -6.32 0.56 -13.70
CA ALA A 193 -5.01 1.18 -13.48
C ALA A 193 -4.43 1.73 -14.79
N THR A 194 -4.50 0.97 -15.89
CA THR A 194 -4.01 1.41 -17.20
C THR A 194 -4.77 2.63 -17.70
N LYS A 195 -6.11 2.60 -17.61
CA LYS A 195 -6.99 3.69 -18.06
C LYS A 195 -6.71 4.99 -17.30
N VAL A 196 -6.54 4.91 -15.97
CA VAL A 196 -6.18 6.06 -15.14
C VAL A 196 -4.75 6.52 -15.44
N GLY A 197 -3.79 5.60 -15.53
CA GLY A 197 -2.39 5.91 -15.85
C GLY A 197 -2.25 6.61 -17.19
N ASP A 198 -3.05 6.22 -18.18
CA ASP A 198 -3.06 6.83 -19.49
C ASP A 198 -3.53 8.28 -19.48
N ARG A 199 -4.59 8.55 -18.71
CA ARG A 199 -5.01 9.94 -18.52
C ARG A 199 -3.92 10.75 -17.85
N LEU A 200 -3.34 10.23 -16.78
CA LEU A 200 -2.34 10.95 -15.99
C LEU A 200 -1.12 11.28 -16.87
N THR A 201 -0.60 10.29 -17.59
CA THR A 201 0.53 10.48 -18.50
C THR A 201 0.23 11.47 -19.62
N ARG A 202 -0.97 11.45 -20.21
CA ARG A 202 -1.40 12.46 -21.20
C ARG A 202 -1.58 13.86 -20.61
N LYS A 203 -2.22 13.97 -19.43
CA LYS A 203 -2.45 15.25 -18.73
C LYS A 203 -1.14 15.93 -18.35
N TYR A 204 -0.18 15.16 -17.85
CA TYR A 204 1.13 15.66 -17.42
C TYR A 204 2.18 15.58 -18.52
N LYS A 205 1.80 15.21 -19.76
CA LYS A 205 2.68 15.10 -20.93
C LYS A 205 3.95 14.28 -20.66
N CYS A 206 3.80 13.18 -19.95
CA CYS A 206 4.90 12.32 -19.52
C CYS A 206 4.77 10.85 -20.00
N GLY A 207 3.87 10.59 -20.95
CA GLY A 207 3.70 9.27 -21.59
C GLY A 207 4.24 9.22 -23.01
N ASP A 208 4.72 8.04 -23.43
CA ASP A 208 5.05 7.71 -24.83
C ASP A 208 3.94 6.86 -25.47
N GLU A 209 3.85 6.78 -26.81
CA GLU A 209 2.77 6.03 -27.49
C GLU A 209 2.69 4.53 -27.14
N ASN A 210 3.75 3.96 -26.55
CA ASN A 210 3.86 2.54 -26.24
C ASN A 210 3.90 2.24 -24.73
N TRP A 211 3.71 3.25 -23.87
CA TRP A 211 3.91 3.08 -22.43
C TRP A 211 2.93 2.04 -21.85
N GLN A 212 1.71 1.97 -22.41
CA GLN A 212 0.70 0.96 -22.07
C GLN A 212 1.12 -0.47 -22.43
N LYS A 213 1.84 -0.66 -23.54
CA LYS A 213 2.31 -1.99 -23.98
C LYS A 213 3.41 -2.51 -23.06
N LYS A 214 4.29 -1.63 -22.57
CA LYS A 214 5.26 -1.92 -21.51
C LYS A 214 4.52 -2.32 -20.21
N GLY A 215 3.35 -1.73 -19.98
CA GLY A 215 2.38 -2.09 -18.94
C GLY A 215 1.86 -3.53 -18.98
N GLN A 216 1.46 -4.01 -20.16
CA GLN A 216 0.65 -5.22 -20.30
C GLN A 216 1.44 -6.52 -20.44
N GLY A 217 2.77 -6.46 -20.67
CA GLY A 217 3.61 -7.63 -20.95
C GLY A 217 3.99 -8.48 -19.73
N ALA A 218 3.65 -8.06 -18.51
CA ALA A 218 4.04 -8.76 -17.31
C ALA A 218 2.95 -9.71 -16.80
N THR A 219 3.28 -10.99 -16.62
CA THR A 219 2.36 -11.96 -16.03
C THR A 219 2.24 -11.73 -14.52
N PRO A 220 1.04 -11.47 -13.97
CA PRO A 220 0.88 -11.26 -12.54
C PRO A 220 1.15 -12.54 -11.74
N THR A 221 2.26 -12.63 -11.01
CA THR A 221 2.52 -13.75 -10.10
C THR A 221 2.19 -13.36 -8.66
N SER A 222 1.06 -13.82 -8.14
CA SER A 222 0.69 -13.68 -6.72
C SER A 222 1.05 -14.92 -5.88
N LYS A 223 1.57 -15.97 -6.52
CA LYS A 223 1.72 -17.28 -5.89
C LYS A 223 3.04 -17.31 -5.14
N PHE A 224 2.98 -17.69 -3.88
CA PHE A 224 4.15 -18.15 -3.18
C PHE A 224 4.51 -19.54 -3.72
N GLY A 225 5.74 -19.71 -4.18
CA GLY A 225 6.27 -20.98 -4.67
C GLY A 225 6.91 -21.79 -3.56
N HIS A 226 7.16 -23.07 -3.82
CA HIS A 226 7.98 -23.91 -2.95
C HIS A 226 9.39 -23.33 -2.79
N VAL A 227 9.97 -23.51 -1.62
CA VAL A 227 11.37 -23.18 -1.36
C VAL A 227 12.22 -24.39 -1.72
N GLY A 228 13.13 -24.24 -2.67
CA GLY A 228 14.22 -25.19 -2.86
C GLY A 228 15.33 -24.87 -1.85
N PRO A 229 15.72 -25.78 -0.94
CA PRO A 229 16.67 -25.47 0.14
C PRO A 229 18.06 -25.03 -0.37
N ALA A 230 18.45 -25.43 -1.59
CA ALA A 230 19.70 -25.02 -2.23
C ALA A 230 19.58 -23.72 -3.06
N ASN A 231 18.37 -23.18 -3.23
CA ASN A 231 18.10 -22.03 -4.09
C ASN A 231 16.98 -21.15 -3.51
N VAL A 232 17.13 -20.83 -2.22
CA VAL A 232 16.19 -19.95 -1.53
C VAL A 232 16.24 -18.58 -2.20
N CYS A 233 15.07 -18.01 -2.49
CA CYS A 233 14.94 -16.71 -3.13
C CYS A 233 15.60 -16.60 -4.53
N ARG A 234 15.83 -17.72 -5.24
CA ARG A 234 16.61 -17.73 -6.48
C ARG A 234 18.05 -17.21 -6.29
N LEU A 235 18.56 -17.31 -5.07
CA LEU A 235 19.95 -17.09 -4.71
C LEU A 235 20.54 -18.47 -4.43
N ARG A 236 21.49 -18.86 -5.28
CA ARG A 236 22.21 -20.13 -5.12
C ARG A 236 22.97 -20.09 -3.80
N ASP A 237 22.94 -21.19 -3.07
CA ASP A 237 23.68 -21.39 -1.82
C ASP A 237 23.31 -20.42 -0.68
N LEU A 238 22.20 -19.68 -0.80
CA LEU A 238 21.61 -18.95 0.32
C LEU A 238 21.02 -19.96 1.31
N LYS A 239 21.67 -20.11 2.45
CA LYS A 239 21.14 -20.89 3.57
C LYS A 239 20.25 -19.99 4.43
N VAL A 240 19.05 -20.47 4.70
CA VAL A 240 18.07 -19.77 5.56
C VAL A 240 17.70 -20.61 6.77
N PHE A 241 17.70 -21.92 6.61
CA PHE A 241 17.27 -22.87 7.63
C PHE A 241 18.47 -23.60 8.23
N THR A 242 18.34 -23.96 9.50
CA THR A 242 19.30 -24.85 10.18
C THR A 242 19.28 -26.25 9.56
N GLU A 243 18.08 -26.75 9.26
CA GLU A 243 17.83 -28.05 8.64
C GLU A 243 17.09 -27.91 7.29
N PRO A 244 17.47 -28.66 6.24
CA PRO A 244 16.85 -28.55 4.92
C PRO A 244 15.34 -28.85 4.90
N GLU A 245 14.87 -29.78 5.74
CA GLU A 245 13.48 -30.23 5.82
C GLU A 245 12.54 -29.12 6.27
N ALA A 246 13.04 -28.12 7.00
CA ALA A 246 12.27 -26.94 7.37
C ALA A 246 11.72 -26.20 6.14
N ALA A 247 12.41 -26.26 4.99
CA ALA A 247 12.00 -25.61 3.75
C ALA A 247 10.66 -26.15 3.20
N GLU A 248 10.28 -27.39 3.52
CA GLU A 248 9.02 -28.00 3.06
C GLU A 248 7.78 -27.26 3.57
N GLN A 249 7.89 -26.74 4.81
CA GLN A 249 6.85 -25.97 5.50
C GLN A 249 6.83 -24.50 5.09
N VAL A 250 7.72 -24.09 4.18
CA VAL A 250 7.91 -22.70 3.81
C VAL A 250 7.54 -22.48 2.35
N ARG A 251 7.02 -21.29 2.08
CA ARG A 251 6.83 -20.79 0.73
C ARG A 251 7.60 -19.51 0.55
N GLN A 252 8.03 -19.23 -0.67
CA GLN A 252 8.74 -18.00 -1.01
C GLN A 252 8.09 -17.25 -2.15
N ARG A 253 8.37 -15.96 -2.21
CA ARG A 253 8.08 -15.14 -3.37
C ARG A 253 9.22 -14.16 -3.60
N THR A 254 9.65 -14.08 -4.85
CA THR A 254 10.71 -13.18 -5.30
C THR A 254 10.12 -12.14 -6.25
N ALA A 255 10.56 -10.91 -6.14
CA ALA A 255 10.16 -9.77 -6.94
C ALA A 255 11.40 -8.94 -7.32
N GLY A 256 11.41 -8.29 -8.48
CA GLY A 256 12.58 -7.50 -8.88
C GLY A 256 12.34 -6.54 -10.03
N THR A 257 13.32 -5.64 -10.20
CA THR A 257 13.53 -4.64 -11.28
C THR A 257 12.80 -3.30 -11.19
N ILE A 258 12.02 -3.02 -10.13
CA ILE A 258 11.59 -1.63 -9.88
C ILE A 258 12.75 -0.86 -9.30
N GLU A 259 13.16 0.21 -9.98
CA GLU A 259 14.19 1.13 -9.47
C GLU A 259 15.43 0.38 -8.96
N ASP A 260 15.85 -0.61 -9.74
CA ASP A 260 16.98 -1.47 -9.40
C ASP A 260 16.92 -2.16 -8.03
N THR A 261 15.70 -2.39 -7.56
CA THR A 261 15.42 -3.07 -6.30
C THR A 261 14.97 -4.51 -6.57
N TRP A 262 15.52 -5.42 -5.78
CA TRP A 262 15.15 -6.82 -5.73
C TRP A 262 14.67 -7.14 -4.31
N SER A 263 13.69 -8.03 -4.19
CA SER A 263 13.19 -8.49 -2.90
C SER A 263 12.73 -9.94 -2.95
N CYS A 264 12.88 -10.63 -1.85
CA CYS A 264 12.31 -11.94 -1.63
C CYS A 264 11.76 -12.03 -0.21
N VAL A 265 10.67 -12.77 -0.05
CA VAL A 265 10.08 -13.09 1.25
C VAL A 265 9.87 -14.60 1.34
N THR A 266 10.10 -15.16 2.52
CA THR A 266 9.72 -16.53 2.90
C THR A 266 8.66 -16.48 4.02
N VAL A 267 7.67 -17.36 3.95
CA VAL A 267 6.52 -17.40 4.85
C VAL A 267 6.17 -18.85 5.21
N LEU A 268 5.60 -19.05 6.39
CA LEU A 268 5.12 -20.36 6.83
C LEU A 268 3.84 -20.78 6.05
N ASP A 269 3.86 -21.95 5.40
CA ASP A 269 2.77 -22.43 4.53
C ASP A 269 1.46 -22.63 5.29
N LYS A 270 1.53 -23.18 6.51
CA LYS A 270 0.36 -23.39 7.38
C LYS A 270 -0.42 -22.09 7.61
N ARG A 271 0.28 -20.96 7.76
CA ARG A 271 -0.35 -19.64 7.95
C ARG A 271 -0.92 -19.04 6.67
N LEU A 272 -0.43 -19.42 5.49
CA LEU A 272 -1.11 -19.12 4.23
C LEU A 272 -2.47 -19.81 4.13
N GLN A 273 -2.62 -20.96 4.79
CA GLN A 273 -3.84 -21.78 4.78
C GLN A 273 -4.86 -21.37 5.87
N GLU A 274 -4.40 -20.91 7.04
CA GLU A 274 -5.24 -20.72 8.25
C GLU A 274 -6.03 -19.40 8.34
N GLN A 275 -6.04 -18.55 7.32
CA GLN A 275 -7.01 -17.44 7.18
C GLN A 275 -7.13 -16.44 8.38
N THR A 276 -6.16 -16.33 9.28
CA THR A 276 -6.22 -15.43 10.45
C THR A 276 -5.31 -14.20 10.29
N SER A 277 -5.71 -13.08 10.89
CA SER A 277 -5.27 -11.72 10.56
C SER A 277 -3.82 -11.38 10.89
N THR A 278 -3.34 -10.33 10.19
CA THR A 278 -2.08 -9.56 10.29
C THR A 278 -0.82 -10.24 9.75
N ASP A 279 -0.43 -9.79 8.55
CA ASP A 279 0.78 -10.12 7.76
C ASP A 279 2.13 -10.08 8.52
N THR A 280 2.18 -9.52 9.73
CA THR A 280 3.41 -9.48 10.54
C THR A 280 3.75 -10.81 11.20
N GLY A 281 2.79 -11.73 11.35
CA GLY A 281 2.96 -12.99 12.11
C GLY A 281 3.37 -14.22 11.30
N ALA A 282 3.58 -14.09 9.98
CA ALA A 282 3.86 -15.24 9.10
C ALA A 282 5.20 -15.14 8.33
N THR A 283 5.85 -13.98 8.34
CA THR A 283 7.13 -13.77 7.64
C THR A 283 8.26 -14.41 8.43
N LEU A 284 9.01 -15.30 7.77
CA LEU A 284 10.14 -16.02 8.36
C LEU A 284 11.47 -15.38 7.98
N ALA A 285 11.63 -14.97 6.74
CA ALA A 285 12.77 -14.16 6.34
C ALA A 285 12.37 -13.26 5.17
N ALA A 286 12.97 -12.09 5.10
CA ALA A 286 12.86 -11.23 3.94
C ALA A 286 14.19 -10.62 3.58
N PHE A 287 14.53 -10.68 2.30
CA PHE A 287 15.79 -10.24 1.75
C PHE A 287 15.53 -9.20 0.70
N THR A 288 16.21 -8.07 0.79
CA THR A 288 16.03 -6.96 -0.14
C THR A 288 17.38 -6.39 -0.53
N THR A 289 17.53 -6.04 -1.80
CA THR A 289 18.69 -5.30 -2.32
C THR A 289 18.23 -4.13 -3.17
N THR A 290 18.97 -3.03 -3.13
CA THR A 290 18.78 -1.94 -4.08
C THR A 290 20.12 -1.31 -4.44
N ARG A 291 20.27 -0.86 -5.69
CA ARG A 291 21.36 0.03 -6.12
C ARG A 291 20.86 1.44 -6.44
N ASN A 292 19.60 1.76 -6.09
CA ASN A 292 19.05 3.09 -6.32
C ASN A 292 19.87 4.13 -5.54
N PRO A 293 20.48 5.13 -6.21
CA PRO A 293 21.28 6.18 -5.55
C PRO A 293 20.50 6.95 -4.48
N HIS A 294 19.20 7.16 -4.68
CA HIS A 294 18.34 7.85 -3.74
C HIS A 294 18.25 7.08 -2.41
N HIS A 295 17.90 5.79 -2.46
CA HIS A 295 17.82 4.94 -1.27
C HIS A 295 19.18 4.73 -0.60
N LEU A 296 20.25 4.65 -1.39
CA LEU A 296 21.61 4.61 -0.86
C LEU A 296 21.96 5.89 -0.09
N THR A 297 21.59 7.05 -0.64
CA THR A 297 21.88 8.36 -0.03
C THR A 297 21.05 8.55 1.24
N GLU A 298 19.74 8.33 1.19
CA GLU A 298 18.86 8.45 2.36
C GLU A 298 19.31 7.51 3.49
N PHE A 299 19.70 6.27 3.16
CA PHE A 299 20.21 5.34 4.16
C PHE A 299 21.54 5.81 4.77
N LYS A 300 22.46 6.35 3.95
CA LYS A 300 23.73 6.91 4.44
C LYS A 300 23.54 8.09 5.37
N GLU A 301 22.62 8.99 5.02
CA GLU A 301 22.31 10.16 5.84
C GLU A 301 21.67 9.77 7.17
N ALA A 302 20.77 8.80 7.18
CA ALA A 302 20.07 8.36 8.39
C ALA A 302 20.87 7.41 9.28
N HIS A 303 21.70 6.54 8.68
CA HIS A 303 22.28 5.37 9.37
C HIS A 303 23.76 5.11 9.04
N GLY A 304 24.40 5.93 8.22
CA GLY A 304 25.75 5.65 7.72
C GLY A 304 25.78 4.42 6.81
N SER A 305 26.77 3.54 6.98
CA SER A 305 26.93 2.37 6.09
C SER A 305 26.23 1.10 6.61
N SER A 306 25.65 1.12 7.81
CA SER A 306 25.04 -0.06 8.42
C SER A 306 24.04 0.29 9.52
N ALA A 307 22.95 -0.47 9.60
CA ALA A 307 21.98 -0.44 10.69
C ALA A 307 21.56 -1.87 11.04
N SER A 308 21.41 -2.17 12.33
CA SER A 308 20.85 -3.45 12.80
C SER A 308 19.90 -3.23 13.97
N GLY A 309 19.01 -4.19 14.17
CA GLY A 309 18.06 -4.21 15.26
C GLY A 309 17.56 -5.63 15.51
N LYS A 310 16.64 -5.79 16.48
CA LYS A 310 16.22 -7.12 16.97
C LYS A 310 15.65 -8.07 15.90
N GLY A 311 15.17 -7.56 14.77
CA GLY A 311 14.60 -8.36 13.68
C GLY A 311 15.07 -7.95 12.28
N PHE A 312 16.21 -7.27 12.18
CA PHE A 312 16.79 -6.90 10.89
C PHE A 312 18.28 -6.55 10.96
N THR A 313 18.95 -6.73 9.83
CA THR A 313 20.29 -6.18 9.56
C THR A 313 20.31 -5.60 8.15
N ALA A 314 20.81 -4.37 8.00
CA ALA A 314 20.95 -3.67 6.75
C ALA A 314 22.35 -3.05 6.61
N ARG A 315 23.02 -3.21 5.47
CA ARG A 315 24.34 -2.62 5.21
C ARG A 315 24.52 -2.26 3.74
N ILE A 316 25.38 -1.28 3.51
CA ILE A 316 25.88 -0.94 2.19
C ILE A 316 27.07 -1.86 1.89
N VAL A 317 26.96 -2.57 0.78
CA VAL A 317 27.95 -3.52 0.28
C VAL A 317 28.49 -3.01 -1.05
N ARG A 318 29.81 -3.08 -1.20
CA ARG A 318 30.50 -2.72 -2.45
C ARG A 318 30.84 -3.94 -3.27
N CYS A 319 30.65 -3.82 -4.58
CA CYS A 319 31.09 -4.79 -5.59
C CYS A 319 31.76 -4.02 -6.73
N GLY A 320 33.09 -3.96 -6.70
CA GLY A 320 33.87 -3.06 -7.55
C GLY A 320 33.49 -1.59 -7.29
N SER A 321 33.13 -0.86 -8.34
CA SER A 321 32.69 0.55 -8.27
C SER A 321 31.22 0.72 -7.88
N ARG A 322 30.45 -0.37 -7.74
CA ARG A 322 29.01 -0.32 -7.46
C ARG A 322 28.73 -0.50 -5.97
N GLU A 323 27.80 0.29 -5.47
CA GLU A 323 27.26 0.16 -4.11
C GLU A 323 25.84 -0.43 -4.15
N TYR A 324 25.55 -1.30 -3.20
CA TYR A 324 24.26 -1.93 -3.02
C TYR A 324 23.85 -1.83 -1.56
N LEU A 325 22.61 -1.47 -1.29
CA LEU A 325 22.03 -1.55 0.04
C LEU A 325 21.35 -2.90 0.18
N LEU A 326 21.84 -3.72 1.10
CA LEU A 326 21.33 -5.06 1.41
C LEU A 326 20.62 -5.01 2.76
N ASN A 327 19.44 -5.62 2.86
CA ASN A 327 18.71 -5.75 4.12
C ASN A 327 18.10 -7.15 4.22
N ALA A 328 18.33 -7.79 5.37
CA ALA A 328 17.67 -9.02 5.78
C ALA A 328 16.79 -8.74 6.99
N LYS A 329 15.58 -9.29 6.99
CA LYS A 329 14.67 -9.31 8.13
C LYS A 329 14.34 -10.73 8.52
N TYR A 330 14.04 -10.91 9.79
CA TYR A 330 13.73 -12.19 10.41
C TYR A 330 12.85 -11.95 11.64
N PRO A 331 11.99 -12.90 12.02
CA PRO A 331 11.11 -12.76 13.17
C PRO A 331 11.94 -12.63 14.45
N VAL A 332 11.49 -11.77 15.35
CA VAL A 332 11.98 -11.75 16.73
C VAL A 332 11.40 -12.98 17.44
N PRO A 333 12.18 -13.74 18.22
CA PRO A 333 11.64 -14.84 19.02
C PRO A 333 10.49 -14.35 19.90
N ASP A 334 9.31 -14.93 19.71
CA ASP A 334 8.09 -14.60 20.45
C ASP A 334 7.11 -15.79 20.46
N LYS A 335 5.91 -15.59 21.03
CA LYS A 335 4.90 -16.64 21.16
C LYS A 335 4.14 -16.95 19.86
N SER A 336 4.39 -16.21 18.77
CA SER A 336 3.76 -16.45 17.47
C SER A 336 4.33 -17.71 16.80
N ASP A 337 3.61 -18.26 15.82
CA ASP A 337 4.10 -19.43 15.09
C ASP A 337 5.36 -19.12 14.28
N ALA A 338 5.47 -17.92 13.70
CA ALA A 338 6.68 -17.48 13.02
C ALA A 338 7.85 -17.29 13.97
N GLY A 339 7.61 -16.74 15.18
CA GLY A 339 8.62 -16.61 16.23
C GLY A 339 9.14 -17.97 16.70
N LYS A 340 8.25 -18.90 17.04
CA LYS A 340 8.61 -20.27 17.45
C LYS A 340 9.27 -21.08 16.34
N PHE A 341 8.75 -21.00 15.12
CA PHE A 341 9.35 -21.67 13.96
C PHE A 341 10.73 -21.08 13.68
N GLY A 342 10.84 -19.75 13.74
CA GLY A 342 12.07 -19.01 13.51
C GLY A 342 13.16 -19.40 14.50
N GLU A 343 12.86 -19.38 15.79
CA GLU A 343 13.78 -19.76 16.86
C GLU A 343 14.32 -21.19 16.71
N LYS A 344 13.49 -22.12 16.22
CA LYS A 344 13.89 -23.53 16.06
C LYS A 344 14.61 -23.83 14.74
N ASN A 345 14.18 -23.20 13.63
CA ASN A 345 14.51 -23.66 12.28
C ASN A 345 15.23 -22.65 11.41
N LEU A 346 15.32 -21.37 11.80
CA LEU A 346 16.07 -20.36 11.04
C LEU A 346 17.49 -20.24 11.59
N LEU A 347 18.43 -19.88 10.71
CA LEU A 347 19.72 -19.37 11.14
C LEU A 347 19.53 -18.09 11.97
N ASP A 348 20.42 -17.84 12.92
CA ASP A 348 20.41 -16.58 13.67
C ASP A 348 20.59 -15.39 12.72
N GLY A 349 20.16 -14.21 13.17
CA GLY A 349 20.08 -13.03 12.32
C GLY A 349 21.39 -12.60 11.66
N ASP A 350 22.51 -12.74 12.36
CA ASP A 350 23.83 -12.35 11.85
C ASP A 350 24.35 -13.37 10.85
N THR A 351 24.19 -14.67 11.12
CA THR A 351 24.52 -15.74 10.18
C THR A 351 23.65 -15.65 8.93
N LEU A 352 22.34 -15.43 9.09
CA LEU A 352 21.40 -15.28 7.98
C LEU A 352 21.76 -14.10 7.08
N TYR A 353 22.11 -12.95 7.67
CA TYR A 353 22.56 -11.79 6.90
C TYR A 353 23.89 -12.08 6.18
N THR A 354 24.83 -12.73 6.85
CA THR A 354 26.15 -13.05 6.28
C THR A 354 26.03 -14.00 5.09
N ASP A 355 25.21 -15.04 5.20
CA ASP A 355 24.93 -15.96 4.09
C ASP A 355 24.17 -15.27 2.95
N PHE A 356 23.24 -14.36 3.26
CA PHE A 356 22.60 -13.52 2.27
C PHE A 356 23.58 -12.63 1.51
N GLU A 357 24.45 -11.92 2.22
CA GLU A 357 25.47 -11.07 1.60
C GLU A 357 26.40 -11.89 0.69
N LYS A 358 26.83 -13.07 1.15
CA LYS A 358 27.67 -13.99 0.37
C LYS A 358 26.96 -14.46 -0.91
N ALA A 359 25.73 -14.96 -0.79
CA ALA A 359 24.96 -15.43 -1.94
C ALA A 359 24.66 -14.30 -2.93
N PHE A 360 24.37 -13.09 -2.43
CA PHE A 360 24.21 -11.89 -3.26
C PHE A 360 25.50 -11.55 -4.00
N LYS A 361 26.64 -11.49 -3.30
CA LYS A 361 27.94 -11.17 -3.91
C LYS A 361 28.33 -12.15 -5.02
N GLN A 362 28.05 -13.44 -4.83
CA GLN A 362 28.24 -14.45 -5.86
C GLN A 362 27.36 -14.19 -7.08
N ARG A 363 26.06 -13.92 -6.86
CA ARG A 363 25.11 -13.61 -7.95
C ARG A 363 25.49 -12.33 -8.71
N ALA A 364 25.92 -11.30 -7.99
CA ALA A 364 26.33 -10.02 -8.56
C ALA A 364 27.77 -10.06 -9.13
N GLN A 365 28.43 -11.23 -9.10
CA GLN A 365 29.79 -11.43 -9.61
C GLN A 365 30.80 -10.44 -9.00
N CYS A 366 30.67 -10.20 -7.70
CA CYS A 366 31.52 -9.25 -6.97
C CYS A 366 32.95 -9.76 -6.74
N GLY A 367 33.24 -11.01 -7.10
CA GLY A 367 34.59 -11.58 -7.09
C GLY A 367 35.27 -11.32 -8.43
N GLY A 368 36.05 -10.24 -8.47
CA GLY A 368 37.02 -9.91 -9.51
C GLY A 368 38.32 -9.51 -8.85
#